data_AF-A0A454CWB2-F1
#
_entry.id   AF-A0A454CWB2-F1
#
_cell.length_a   1.000
_cell.length_b   1.000
_cell.length_c   1.000
_cell.angle_alpha   90.00
_cell.angle_beta   90.00
_cell.angle_gamma   90.00
#
_symmetry.space_group_name_H-M   'P 1'
#
loop_
_entity.id
_entity.type
_entity.pdbx_description
1 polymer ?
#
loop_
_entity_poly.entity_id
_entity_poly.type
_entity_poly.pdbx_seq_one_letter_code
_entity_poly.pdbx_strand_id
1 'polypeptide(L)'
;MKGHYSLEDASGDSAVLEYINGAWQVHHGKQYDVMTNSPEYAQHLKNWQEAQPKAKSDVNGEFPIPGNINSAQRFIWNSYMKDQLKEPSSYTNGIAKLDSVTYKIPLDAANRPVNGEMRGYATIYGLVYNLDQKVMNVRYQYDDSYTQYSVDFNKLNDGHNYTIKADLPDLFGDISSRLEKGDGVMGQHLVK
;
A
#
# COMPACT_ATOMS: atom_id res chain seq x y z
N MET A 1 19.56 6.03 8.46
CA MET A 1 18.36 5.81 7.63
C MET A 1 17.16 5.78 8.57
N LYS A 2 16.10 6.56 8.31
CA LYS A 2 14.80 6.41 8.99
C LYS A 2 13.83 5.89 7.94
N GLY A 3 13.48 4.62 8.02
CA GLY A 3 12.64 3.97 7.03
C GLY A 3 12.47 2.49 7.35
N HIS A 4 11.46 1.90 6.73
CA HIS A 4 11.21 0.47 6.78
C HIS A 4 10.83 -0.05 5.40
N TYR A 5 10.90 -1.36 5.25
CA TYR A 5 10.55 -2.07 4.02
C TYR A 5 9.49 -3.11 4.36
N SER A 6 8.46 -3.20 3.51
CA SER A 6 7.56 -4.36 3.46
C SER A 6 7.92 -5.17 2.23
N LEU A 7 8.06 -6.48 2.40
CA LEU A 7 8.26 -7.45 1.32
C LEU A 7 7.19 -8.52 1.40
N GLU A 8 6.72 -8.94 0.25
CA GLU A 8 5.77 -10.05 0.09
C GLU A 8 6.18 -10.89 -1.11
N ASP A 9 5.86 -12.19 -1.06
CA ASP A 9 6.07 -13.10 -2.18
C ASP A 9 4.80 -13.87 -2.59
N ALA A 10 4.86 -14.54 -3.75
CA ALA A 10 3.73 -15.28 -4.31
C ALA A 10 3.28 -16.49 -3.47
N SER A 11 4.05 -16.91 -2.47
CA SER A 11 3.63 -17.95 -1.51
C SER A 11 2.74 -17.41 -0.39
N GLY A 12 2.56 -16.08 -0.34
CA GLY A 12 1.88 -15.35 0.72
C GLY A 12 2.73 -15.18 1.97
N ASP A 13 4.06 -15.24 1.86
CA ASP A 13 4.98 -14.89 2.94
C ASP A 13 5.26 -13.38 2.95
N SER A 14 5.57 -12.84 4.12
CA SER A 14 5.72 -11.40 4.34
C SER A 14 6.87 -11.09 5.29
N ALA A 15 7.58 -10.00 5.04
CA ALA A 15 8.61 -9.51 5.95
C ALA A 15 8.55 -7.98 6.10
N VAL A 16 8.54 -7.50 7.34
CA VAL A 16 8.71 -6.08 7.69
C VAL A 16 10.09 -5.89 8.28
N LEU A 17 10.88 -5.02 7.65
CA LEU A 17 12.26 -4.71 8.04
C LEU A 17 12.35 -3.26 8.48
N GLU A 18 12.74 -3.02 9.73
CA GLU A 18 12.91 -1.68 10.29
C GLU A 18 14.35 -1.46 10.73
N TYR A 19 14.91 -0.28 10.45
CA TYR A 19 16.22 0.11 10.95
C TYR A 19 16.09 1.07 12.13
N ILE A 20 16.22 0.55 13.35
CA ILE A 20 15.94 1.26 14.60
C ILE A 20 17.22 1.31 15.43
N ASN A 21 17.62 2.50 15.86
CA ASN A 21 18.78 2.74 16.73
C ASN A 21 20.09 2.07 16.26
N GLY A 22 20.31 2.01 14.94
CA GLY A 22 21.52 1.42 14.36
C GLY A 22 21.48 -0.10 14.15
N ALA A 23 20.33 -0.75 14.38
CA ALA A 23 20.16 -2.18 14.20
C ALA A 23 18.92 -2.50 13.34
N TRP A 24 19.00 -3.60 12.58
CA TRP A 24 17.85 -4.16 11.87
C TRP A 24 16.95 -4.94 12.83
N GLN A 25 15.66 -4.63 12.80
CA GLN A 25 14.59 -5.42 13.39
C GLN A 25 13.78 -6.04 12.26
N VAL A 26 13.56 -7.34 12.30
CA VAL A 26 12.90 -8.09 11.22
C VAL A 26 11.73 -8.88 11.80
N HIS A 27 10.55 -8.63 11.26
CA HIS A 27 9.35 -9.43 11.51
C HIS A 27 9.05 -10.23 10.25
N HIS A 28 9.18 -11.56 10.31
CA HIS A 28 9.04 -12.44 9.14
C HIS A 28 8.01 -13.55 9.38
N GLY A 29 7.08 -13.68 8.45
CA GLY A 29 5.99 -14.65 8.47
C GLY A 29 4.69 -14.08 7.90
N LYS A 30 3.82 -14.97 7.43
CA LYS A 30 2.54 -14.67 6.77
C LYS A 30 1.61 -13.73 7.56
N GLN A 31 1.74 -13.69 8.88
CA GLN A 31 0.92 -12.83 9.75
C GLN A 31 1.32 -11.35 9.71
N TYR A 32 2.45 -11.00 9.10
CA TYR A 32 2.98 -9.63 9.04
C TYR A 32 2.64 -8.94 7.72
N ASP A 33 1.34 -8.88 7.41
CA ASP A 33 0.77 -8.56 6.09
C ASP A 33 0.00 -7.22 6.06
N VAL A 34 0.12 -6.44 7.14
CA VAL A 34 -0.30 -5.03 7.20
C VAL A 34 0.88 -4.24 7.75
N MET A 35 1.23 -3.12 7.12
CA MET A 35 2.27 -2.20 7.58
C MET A 35 1.84 -0.75 7.31
N THR A 36 2.18 0.16 8.23
CA THR A 36 2.05 1.62 8.06
C THR A 36 3.28 2.31 8.60
N ASN A 37 3.48 3.60 8.27
CA ASN A 37 4.75 4.32 8.48
C ASN A 37 5.27 4.48 9.93
N SER A 38 4.41 4.67 10.94
CA SER A 38 4.84 4.97 12.31
C SER A 38 3.72 4.69 13.32
N PRO A 39 3.97 4.27 14.58
CA PRO A 39 5.26 4.01 15.22
C PRO A 39 5.99 2.76 14.66
N GLU A 40 7.04 2.31 15.35
CA GLU A 40 7.69 1.03 15.06
C GLU A 40 6.68 -0.12 15.01
N TYR A 41 6.95 -1.12 14.18
CA TYR A 41 6.04 -2.22 13.88
C TYR A 41 5.59 -2.99 15.12
N ALA A 42 6.50 -3.22 16.06
CA ALA A 42 6.16 -3.86 17.34
C ALA A 42 5.08 -3.08 18.13
N GLN A 43 5.07 -1.75 18.04
CA GLN A 43 4.02 -0.95 18.67
C GLN A 43 2.72 -0.99 17.86
N HIS A 44 2.78 -1.07 16.53
CA HIS A 44 1.60 -1.34 15.72
C HIS A 44 0.91 -2.67 16.09
N LEU A 45 1.69 -3.74 16.28
CA LEU A 45 1.17 -5.03 16.72
C LEU A 45 0.49 -4.94 18.09
N LYS A 46 1.06 -4.19 19.05
CA LYS A 46 0.42 -3.94 20.35
C LYS A 46 -0.89 -3.17 20.21
N ASN A 47 -0.90 -2.09 19.42
CA ASN A 47 -2.10 -1.29 19.18
C ASN A 47 -3.22 -2.16 18.57
N TRP A 48 -2.89 -3.06 17.65
CA TRP A 48 -3.86 -4.01 17.09
C TRP A 48 -4.31 -5.04 18.13
N GLN A 49 -3.40 -5.60 18.92
CA GLN A 49 -3.75 -6.56 19.97
C GLN A 49 -4.77 -5.99 20.97
N GLU A 50 -4.64 -4.70 21.30
CA GLU A 50 -5.56 -3.97 22.16
C GLU A 50 -6.92 -3.72 21.46
N ALA A 51 -6.90 -3.21 20.23
CA ALA A 51 -8.09 -2.77 19.51
C ALA A 51 -8.91 -3.88 18.83
N GLN A 52 -8.32 -5.05 18.57
CA GLN A 52 -9.00 -6.10 17.81
C GLN A 52 -10.21 -6.70 18.55
N PRO A 53 -11.23 -7.17 17.81
CA PRO A 53 -12.32 -8.01 18.31
C PRO A 53 -11.83 -9.12 19.23
N LYS A 54 -12.56 -9.40 20.32
CA LYS A 54 -12.21 -10.51 21.24
C LYS A 54 -13.01 -11.77 20.92
N ALA A 55 -14.13 -11.63 20.22
CA ALA A 55 -14.94 -12.71 19.69
C ALA A 55 -15.38 -12.42 18.24
N LYS A 56 -15.68 -13.48 17.47
CA LYS A 56 -16.21 -13.35 16.10
C LYS A 56 -17.53 -12.58 16.02
N SER A 57 -18.35 -12.65 17.07
CA SER A 57 -19.61 -11.90 17.17
C SER A 57 -19.41 -10.39 17.24
N ASP A 58 -18.22 -9.95 17.68
CA ASP A 58 -17.90 -8.54 17.79
C ASP A 58 -17.67 -7.94 16.39
N VAL A 59 -17.33 -8.75 15.39
CA VAL A 59 -17.11 -8.30 14.01
C VAL A 59 -18.46 -7.96 13.34
N ASN A 60 -18.87 -6.71 13.46
CA ASN A 60 -20.09 -6.18 12.87
C ASN A 60 -20.01 -4.66 12.70
N GLY A 61 -21.10 -4.04 12.20
CA GLY A 61 -21.17 -2.59 11.94
C GLY A 61 -21.13 -1.69 13.18
N GLU A 62 -21.35 -2.24 14.38
CA GLU A 62 -21.34 -1.51 15.65
C GLU A 62 -19.97 -1.63 16.38
N PHE A 63 -19.03 -2.43 15.87
CA PHE A 63 -17.72 -2.57 16.49
C PHE A 63 -16.95 -1.25 16.42
N PRO A 64 -16.49 -0.69 17.55
CA PRO A 64 -15.80 0.59 17.54
C PRO A 64 -14.40 0.45 16.97
N ILE A 65 -14.17 1.03 15.79
CA ILE A 65 -12.85 1.10 15.15
C ILE A 65 -12.40 2.57 15.07
N PRO A 66 -11.15 2.88 15.49
CA PRO A 66 -10.61 4.23 15.31
C PRO A 66 -10.40 4.56 13.82
N GLY A 67 -10.83 5.75 13.39
CA GLY A 67 -10.97 6.10 11.97
C GLY A 67 -10.23 7.36 11.49
N ASN A 68 -9.20 7.84 12.20
CA ASN A 68 -8.47 9.05 11.82
C ASN A 68 -7.29 8.74 10.86
N ILE A 69 -6.74 9.78 10.22
CA ILE A 69 -5.69 9.68 9.18
C ILE A 69 -4.32 9.29 9.73
N ASN A 70 -4.13 9.30 11.06
CA ASN A 70 -2.85 8.96 11.65
C ASN A 70 -2.51 7.48 11.43
N SER A 71 -1.22 7.20 11.38
CA SER A 71 -0.70 5.91 10.94
C SER A 71 -1.13 4.73 11.84
N ALA A 72 -1.14 4.90 13.16
CA ALA A 72 -1.59 3.86 14.10
C ALA A 72 -3.07 3.48 13.90
N GLN A 73 -3.95 4.45 13.66
CA GLN A 73 -5.37 4.16 13.41
C GLN A 73 -5.60 3.55 12.03
N ARG A 74 -4.85 3.98 11.00
CA ARG A 74 -4.86 3.32 9.69
C ARG A 74 -4.41 1.86 9.77
N PHE A 75 -3.42 1.55 10.61
CA PHE A 75 -3.00 0.16 10.85
C PHE A 75 -4.15 -0.69 11.39
N ILE A 76 -4.83 -0.20 12.44
CA ILE A 76 -5.97 -0.90 13.06
C ILE A 76 -7.10 -1.08 12.05
N TRP A 77 -7.45 -0.03 11.30
CA TRP A 77 -8.49 -0.11 10.27
C TRP A 77 -8.17 -1.15 9.20
N ASN A 78 -6.96 -1.08 8.60
CA ASN A 78 -6.57 -2.04 7.56
C ASN A 78 -6.55 -3.46 8.11
N SER A 79 -6.05 -3.68 9.32
CA SER A 79 -6.03 -5.00 9.97
C SER A 79 -7.45 -5.54 10.15
N TYR A 80 -8.37 -4.72 10.68
CA TYR A 80 -9.77 -5.09 10.89
C TYR A 80 -10.52 -5.37 9.59
N MET A 81 -10.35 -4.54 8.56
CA MET A 81 -11.05 -4.71 7.28
C MET A 81 -10.50 -5.90 6.49
N LYS A 82 -9.17 -6.11 6.52
CA LYS A 82 -8.52 -7.25 5.86
C LYS A 82 -8.95 -8.59 6.46
N ASP A 83 -9.08 -8.69 7.79
CA ASP A 83 -9.49 -9.93 8.49
C ASP A 83 -10.89 -10.44 8.08
N GLN A 84 -11.73 -9.55 7.54
CA GLN A 84 -13.08 -9.88 7.06
C GLN A 84 -13.11 -10.33 5.60
N LEU A 85 -12.01 -10.18 4.86
CA LEU A 85 -11.94 -10.60 3.48
C LEU A 85 -12.06 -12.13 3.39
N LYS A 86 -12.80 -12.57 2.37
CA LYS A 86 -12.88 -13.98 1.99
C LYS A 86 -12.03 -14.21 0.75
N GLU A 87 -11.63 -15.46 0.54
CA GLU A 87 -10.97 -15.89 -0.68
C GLU A 87 -11.65 -15.32 -1.94
N PRO A 88 -10.87 -14.76 -2.89
CA PRO A 88 -11.42 -14.16 -4.09
C PRO A 88 -11.98 -15.21 -5.03
N SER A 89 -13.10 -14.92 -5.69
CA SER A 89 -13.69 -15.81 -6.70
C SER A 89 -13.00 -15.72 -8.06
N SER A 90 -12.18 -14.71 -8.26
CA SER A 90 -11.36 -14.45 -9.45
C SER A 90 -10.28 -13.42 -9.11
N TYR A 91 -9.26 -13.27 -9.96
CA TYR A 91 -8.25 -12.23 -9.78
C TYR A 91 -8.86 -10.82 -9.74
N THR A 92 -9.83 -10.54 -10.60
CA THR A 92 -10.57 -9.26 -10.59
C THR A 92 -11.31 -9.05 -9.26
N ASN A 93 -11.93 -10.10 -8.70
CA ASN A 93 -12.57 -10.02 -7.39
C ASN A 93 -11.54 -9.77 -6.27
N GLY A 94 -10.35 -10.37 -6.37
CA GLY A 94 -9.23 -10.11 -5.43
C GLY A 94 -8.77 -8.67 -5.47
N ILE A 95 -8.55 -8.11 -6.66
CA ILE A 95 -8.18 -6.70 -6.83
C ILE A 95 -9.25 -5.78 -6.25
N ALA A 96 -10.52 -6.03 -6.55
CA ALA A 96 -11.63 -5.24 -6.02
C ALA A 96 -11.70 -5.30 -4.48
N LYS A 97 -11.50 -6.48 -3.88
CA LYS A 97 -11.46 -6.66 -2.42
C LYS A 97 -10.30 -5.88 -1.78
N LEU A 98 -9.08 -6.02 -2.30
CA LEU A 98 -7.91 -5.33 -1.77
C LEU A 98 -8.01 -3.80 -1.91
N ASP A 99 -8.45 -3.30 -3.07
CA ASP A 99 -8.65 -1.86 -3.24
C ASP A 99 -9.74 -1.32 -2.30
N SER A 100 -10.80 -2.09 -2.05
CA SER A 100 -11.92 -1.65 -1.20
C SER A 100 -11.55 -1.48 0.28
N VAL A 101 -10.60 -2.26 0.80
CA VAL A 101 -10.22 -2.22 2.22
C VAL A 101 -9.04 -1.31 2.50
N THR A 102 -8.19 -1.09 1.50
CA THR A 102 -6.97 -0.27 1.66
C THR A 102 -7.34 1.14 2.07
N TYR A 103 -6.87 1.57 3.24
CA TYR A 103 -7.14 2.90 3.79
C TYR A 103 -6.56 3.99 2.89
N LYS A 104 -7.41 4.87 2.36
CA LYS A 104 -7.04 6.02 1.55
C LYS A 104 -7.29 7.30 2.33
N ILE A 105 -6.27 8.12 2.54
CA ILE A 105 -6.41 9.43 3.16
C ILE A 105 -7.05 10.37 2.11
N PRO A 106 -8.21 11.00 2.42
CA PRO A 106 -8.87 11.88 1.47
C PRO A 106 -7.99 13.04 1.01
N LEU A 107 -8.25 13.53 -0.21
CA LEU A 107 -7.75 14.83 -0.64
C LEU A 107 -8.20 15.90 0.36
N ASP A 108 -7.34 16.89 0.61
CA ASP A 108 -7.53 17.97 1.59
C ASP A 108 -7.64 17.55 3.07
N ALA A 109 -7.59 16.26 3.41
CA ALA A 109 -7.67 15.79 4.79
C ALA A 109 -6.50 16.30 5.63
N ALA A 110 -6.77 17.27 6.51
CA ALA A 110 -5.82 17.93 7.43
C ALA A 110 -4.40 18.17 6.87
N ASN A 111 -4.24 18.22 5.54
CA ASN A 111 -2.99 18.33 4.82
C ASN A 111 -2.54 19.79 4.86
N ARG A 112 -2.22 20.24 6.06
CA ARG A 112 -1.86 21.62 6.36
C ARG A 112 -0.76 21.66 7.41
N PRO A 113 0.09 22.69 7.37
CA PRO A 113 0.99 22.97 8.46
C PRO A 113 0.18 23.31 9.72
N VAL A 114 0.52 22.68 10.84
CA VAL A 114 0.11 23.13 12.18
C VAL A 114 1.38 23.38 12.96
N ASN A 115 1.61 24.64 13.34
CA ASN A 115 2.84 25.10 14.00
C ASN A 115 4.11 24.84 13.16
N GLY A 116 4.03 25.02 11.84
CA GLY A 116 5.17 24.83 10.93
C GLY A 116 5.44 23.38 10.51
N GLU A 117 4.70 22.41 11.05
CA GLU A 117 4.83 20.99 10.70
C GLU A 117 3.62 20.53 9.90
N MET A 118 3.86 19.89 8.74
CA MET A 118 2.78 19.26 7.96
C MET A 118 2.10 18.15 8.78
N ARG A 119 0.78 18.23 8.94
CA ARG A 119 -0.01 17.24 9.70
C ARG A 119 -0.72 16.26 8.78
N GLY A 120 0.06 15.42 8.10
CA GLY A 120 -0.45 14.36 7.23
C GLY A 120 -0.35 14.72 5.75
N TYR A 121 -0.60 13.72 4.91
CA TYR A 121 -0.55 13.82 3.45
C TYR A 121 -1.71 13.03 2.86
N ALA A 122 -2.34 13.58 1.83
CA ALA A 122 -3.40 12.89 1.11
C ALA A 122 -2.83 11.70 0.31
N THR A 123 -3.65 10.68 0.07
CA THR A 123 -3.27 9.56 -0.80
C THR A 123 -3.29 10.02 -2.26
N ILE A 124 -2.11 10.02 -2.89
CA ILE A 124 -1.92 10.39 -4.31
C ILE A 124 -2.34 9.25 -5.23
N TYR A 125 -1.91 8.03 -4.91
CA TYR A 125 -2.23 6.82 -5.67
C TYR A 125 -2.29 5.59 -4.77
N GLY A 126 -2.94 4.54 -5.24
CA GLY A 126 -2.94 3.20 -4.66
C GLY A 126 -2.47 2.16 -5.68
N LEU A 127 -1.83 1.10 -5.19
CA LEU A 127 -1.34 -0.01 -6.00
C LEU A 127 -1.92 -1.31 -5.47
N VAL A 128 -2.35 -2.20 -6.36
CA VAL A 128 -2.68 -3.59 -6.05
C VAL A 128 -1.92 -4.49 -7.02
N TYR A 129 -0.98 -5.27 -6.51
CA TYR A 129 -0.14 -6.13 -7.33
C TYR A 129 -0.54 -7.59 -7.22
N ASN A 130 -0.97 -8.19 -8.33
CA ASN A 130 -1.18 -9.62 -8.43
C ASN A 130 0.16 -10.32 -8.70
N LEU A 131 0.72 -10.99 -7.69
CA LEU A 131 2.03 -11.65 -7.77
C LEU A 131 2.02 -12.92 -8.65
N ASP A 132 0.88 -13.59 -8.80
CA ASP A 132 0.76 -14.78 -9.66
C ASP A 132 0.84 -14.39 -11.13
N GLN A 133 -0.02 -13.45 -11.54
CA GLN A 133 -0.10 -13.00 -12.93
C GLN A 133 0.94 -11.93 -13.25
N LYS A 134 1.59 -11.35 -12.23
CA LYS A 134 2.52 -10.22 -12.35
C LYS A 134 1.87 -9.00 -13.02
N VAL A 135 0.62 -8.73 -12.65
CA VAL A 135 -0.13 -7.56 -13.13
C VAL A 135 -0.34 -6.58 -11.98
N MET A 136 0.19 -5.37 -12.13
CA MET A 136 -0.02 -4.28 -11.18
C MET A 136 -1.20 -3.44 -11.64
N ASN A 137 -2.12 -3.16 -10.72
CA ASN A 137 -3.22 -2.22 -10.92
C ASN A 137 -2.89 -0.95 -10.15
N VAL A 138 -3.06 0.18 -10.81
CA VAL A 138 -2.81 1.51 -10.26
C VAL A 138 -4.12 2.28 -10.27
N ARG A 139 -4.43 2.90 -9.14
CA ARG A 139 -5.44 3.95 -9.04
C ARG A 139 -4.75 5.26 -8.73
N TYR A 140 -4.78 6.21 -9.65
CA TYR A 140 -4.25 7.55 -9.44
C TYR A 140 -5.40 8.52 -9.13
N GLN A 141 -5.21 9.41 -8.16
CA GLN A 141 -6.29 10.26 -7.64
C GLN A 141 -5.72 11.55 -7.02
N TYR A 142 -5.01 12.35 -7.80
CA TYR A 142 -4.39 13.58 -7.30
C TYR A 142 -4.43 14.69 -8.36
N ASP A 143 -4.51 15.94 -7.89
CA ASP A 143 -4.74 17.13 -8.72
C ASP A 143 -5.91 16.91 -9.70
N ASP A 144 -5.70 17.14 -11.00
CA ASP A 144 -6.71 17.02 -12.05
C ASP A 144 -6.81 15.62 -12.67
N SER A 145 -6.15 14.61 -12.07
CA SER A 145 -6.05 13.27 -12.64
C SER A 145 -6.72 12.22 -11.75
N TYR A 146 -7.69 11.52 -12.34
CA TYR A 146 -8.41 10.41 -11.72
C TYR A 146 -8.49 9.23 -12.69
N THR A 147 -7.58 8.27 -12.53
CA THR A 147 -7.38 7.19 -13.49
C THR A 147 -7.21 5.84 -12.80
N GLN A 148 -7.57 4.78 -13.54
CA GLN A 148 -7.35 3.40 -13.10
C GLN A 148 -6.86 2.56 -14.29
N TYR A 149 -5.66 2.02 -14.16
CA TYR A 149 -4.98 1.29 -15.22
C TYR A 149 -4.18 0.11 -14.67
N SER A 150 -3.72 -0.76 -15.56
CA SER A 150 -2.89 -1.90 -15.22
C SER A 150 -1.63 -1.98 -16.09
N VAL A 151 -0.61 -2.63 -15.52
CA VAL A 151 0.68 -2.91 -16.17
C VAL A 151 0.97 -4.39 -15.99
N ASP A 152 1.14 -5.11 -17.10
CA ASP A 152 1.54 -6.51 -17.14
C ASP A 152 3.06 -6.61 -17.22
N PHE A 153 3.69 -6.98 -16.11
CA PHE A 153 5.14 -7.10 -16.03
C PHE A 153 5.70 -8.24 -16.88
N ASN A 154 4.90 -9.23 -17.29
CA ASN A 154 5.40 -10.25 -18.22
C ASN A 154 5.74 -9.65 -19.59
N LYS A 155 5.12 -8.52 -19.96
CA LYS A 155 5.41 -7.81 -21.23
C LYS A 155 6.64 -6.90 -21.14
N LEU A 156 7.13 -6.60 -19.93
CA LEU A 156 8.16 -5.60 -19.67
C LEU A 156 9.40 -6.15 -18.97
N ASN A 157 9.36 -7.40 -18.48
CA ASN A 157 10.47 -8.01 -17.75
C ASN A 157 11.53 -8.59 -18.71
N ASP A 158 12.10 -7.73 -19.55
CA ASP A 158 13.11 -8.07 -20.56
C ASP A 158 14.51 -7.49 -20.25
N GLY A 159 14.71 -7.01 -19.02
CA GLY A 159 15.97 -6.41 -18.56
C GLY A 159 16.12 -4.92 -18.88
N HIS A 160 15.10 -4.29 -19.48
CA HIS A 160 15.06 -2.84 -19.67
C HIS A 160 14.23 -2.13 -18.58
N ASN A 161 14.50 -0.83 -18.41
CA ASN A 161 13.71 0.06 -17.58
C ASN A 161 12.66 0.76 -18.42
N TYR A 162 11.46 0.89 -17.86
CA TYR A 162 10.30 1.45 -18.52
C TYR A 162 9.68 2.56 -17.66
N THR A 163 9.22 3.63 -18.29
CA THR A 163 8.68 4.81 -17.63
C THR A 163 7.42 5.32 -18.31
N ILE A 164 6.54 5.92 -17.52
CA ILE A 164 5.38 6.70 -17.99
C ILE A 164 5.04 7.72 -16.90
N LYS A 165 4.47 8.86 -17.30
CA LYS A 165 3.89 9.82 -16.36
C LYS A 165 2.60 9.24 -15.78
N ALA A 166 2.56 9.02 -14.47
CA ALA A 166 1.44 8.37 -13.80
C ALA A 166 0.17 9.23 -13.73
N ASP A 167 0.31 10.55 -13.91
CA ASP A 167 -0.73 11.58 -13.85
C ASP A 167 -1.32 11.93 -15.22
N LEU A 168 -1.04 11.15 -16.27
CA LEU A 168 -1.70 11.34 -17.56
C LEU A 168 -3.20 11.04 -17.41
N PRO A 169 -4.11 11.94 -17.83
CA PRO A 169 -5.54 11.83 -17.57
C PRO A 169 -6.23 10.76 -18.43
N ASP A 170 -5.52 10.16 -19.39
CA ASP A 170 -6.03 9.17 -20.35
C ASP A 170 -5.52 7.73 -20.08
N LEU A 171 -4.95 7.47 -18.90
CA LEU A 171 -4.49 6.12 -18.52
C LEU A 171 -5.66 5.26 -18.06
N PHE A 172 -6.14 4.36 -18.91
CA PHE A 172 -7.20 3.42 -18.59
C PHE A 172 -6.92 2.03 -19.15
N GLY A 173 -7.32 0.99 -18.41
CA GLY A 173 -7.13 -0.41 -18.82
C GLY A 173 -5.66 -0.84 -18.81
N ASP A 174 -5.30 -1.81 -19.65
CA ASP A 174 -3.91 -2.26 -19.81
C ASP A 174 -3.11 -1.22 -20.62
N ILE A 175 -2.17 -0.56 -19.96
CA ILE A 175 -1.30 0.45 -20.58
C ILE A 175 0.10 -0.07 -20.91
N SER A 176 0.36 -1.39 -20.81
CA SER A 176 1.71 -1.95 -20.88
C SER A 176 2.48 -1.53 -22.14
N SER A 177 1.81 -1.42 -23.28
CA SER A 177 2.41 -0.98 -24.56
C SER A 177 2.69 0.52 -24.65
N ARG A 178 2.18 1.31 -23.70
CA ARG A 178 2.39 2.76 -23.62
C ARG A 178 3.60 3.13 -22.76
N LEU A 179 4.16 2.19 -22.00
CA LEU A 179 5.39 2.47 -21.27
C LEU A 179 6.56 2.58 -22.25
N GLU A 180 7.41 3.58 -22.03
CA GLU A 180 8.55 3.89 -22.90
C GLU A 180 9.84 3.47 -22.20
N LYS A 181 10.80 2.93 -22.96
CA LYS A 181 12.14 2.65 -22.42
C LYS A 181 12.76 3.96 -21.92
N GLY A 182 13.31 3.93 -20.73
CA GLY A 182 14.00 5.07 -20.13
C GLY A 182 14.80 4.64 -18.93
N ASP A 183 15.78 5.44 -18.50
CA ASP A 183 16.72 5.03 -17.44
C ASP A 183 16.07 4.86 -16.05
N GLY A 184 14.81 5.27 -15.91
CA GLY A 184 14.06 5.25 -14.65
C GLY A 184 14.62 6.25 -13.63
N VAL A 185 14.02 6.28 -12.45
CA VAL A 185 14.47 7.17 -11.36
C VAL A 185 15.86 6.75 -10.84
N MET A 186 16.18 5.46 -10.91
CA MET A 186 17.45 4.91 -10.42
C MET A 186 18.63 5.18 -11.36
N GLY A 187 18.39 5.43 -12.65
CA GLY A 187 19.44 5.85 -13.58
C GLY A 187 20.12 7.17 -13.19
N GLN A 188 19.43 8.02 -12.43
CA GLN A 188 19.98 9.27 -11.88
C GLN A 188 20.98 9.04 -10.73
N HIS A 189 20.98 7.84 -10.13
CA HIS A 189 21.79 7.48 -8.97
C HIS A 189 22.88 6.44 -9.29
N LEU A 190 22.96 5.97 -10.53
CA LEU A 190 24.10 5.21 -11.00
C LEU A 190 25.30 6.15 -11.11
N VAL A 191 26.28 5.97 -10.22
CA VAL A 191 27.58 6.62 -10.33
C VAL A 191 28.17 6.20 -11.68
N LYS A 192 28.42 7.17 -12.56
CA LYS A 192 29.14 6.95 -13.82
C LYS A 192 30.61 6.68 -13.57
#